data_AF-A0A0A5G8S5-F1
#
_entry.id   AF-A0A0A5G8S5-F1
#
_cell.length_a   1.000
_cell.length_b   1.000
_cell.length_c   1.000
_cell.angle_alpha   90.00
_cell.angle_beta   90.00
_cell.angle_gamma   90.00
#
_symmetry.space_group_name_H-M   'P 1'
#
loop_
_entity.id
_entity.type
_entity.pdbx_description
1 polymer ?
#
loop_
_entity_poly.entity_id
_entity_poly.type
_entity_poly.pdbx_seq_one_letter_code
_entity_poly.pdbx_strand_id
1 'polypeptide(L)' 'MTRGQSKQNKAKQDAKLSQTPDKDVTRDGMDVEYAEEFADPNDQEAKQRANEATKRVKGE' A
#
# COMPACT_ATOMS: atom_id res chain seq x y z
N MET A 1 18.72 -46.89 -15.74
CA MET A 1 17.42 -46.58 -15.11
C MET A 1 17.49 -45.17 -14.53
N THR A 2 16.97 -44.19 -15.25
CA THR A 2 17.08 -42.76 -14.89
C THR A 2 16.15 -42.46 -13.70
N ARG A 3 16.68 -41.76 -12.69
CA ARG A 3 15.89 -41.23 -11.57
C ARG A 3 14.85 -40.26 -12.14
N GLY A 4 13.57 -40.59 -11.97
CA GLY A 4 12.42 -39.89 -12.54
C GLY A 4 12.46 -38.37 -12.36
N GLN A 5 12.93 -37.70 -13.41
CA GLN A 5 12.84 -36.26 -13.63
C GLN A 5 11.42 -35.93 -14.13
N SER A 6 10.40 -36.03 -13.28
CA SER A 6 9.06 -35.53 -13.65
C SER A 6 8.12 -35.43 -12.44
N LYS A 7 8.36 -34.48 -11.55
CA LYS A 7 7.25 -33.82 -10.87
C LYS A 7 7.51 -32.33 -10.95
N GLN A 8 6.90 -31.71 -11.96
CA GLN A 8 6.68 -30.29 -11.97
C GLN A 8 5.97 -29.93 -10.66
N ASN A 9 6.71 -29.33 -9.73
CA ASN A 9 6.12 -28.70 -8.56
C ASN A 9 5.35 -27.49 -9.09
N LYS A 10 4.10 -27.73 -9.51
CA LYS A 10 3.15 -26.68 -9.89
C LYS A 10 3.22 -25.62 -8.80
N ALA A 11 3.65 -24.42 -9.22
CA ALA A 11 3.74 -23.19 -8.45
C ALA A 11 3.12 -23.30 -7.05
N LYS A 12 3.88 -23.79 -6.08
CA LYS A 12 3.52 -23.52 -4.71
C LYS A 12 3.76 -22.04 -4.55
N GLN A 13 2.69 -21.29 -4.32
CA GLN A 13 2.78 -19.95 -3.78
C GLN A 13 3.38 -20.08 -2.37
N ASP A 14 4.66 -20.42 -2.27
CA ASP A 14 5.45 -20.38 -1.04
C ASP A 14 5.75 -18.91 -0.65
N ALA A 15 5.18 -17.95 -1.39
CA ALA A 15 5.18 -16.55 -1.08
C ALA A 15 4.20 -16.28 0.07
N LYS A 16 4.74 -16.39 1.29
CA LYS A 16 4.36 -15.56 2.45
C LYS A 16 3.02 -15.93 3.09
N LEU A 17 2.91 -17.14 3.63
CA LEU A 17 2.10 -17.26 4.84
C LEU A 17 2.78 -16.43 5.93
N SER A 18 2.15 -15.31 6.25
CA SER A 18 2.44 -14.52 7.44
C SER A 18 2.58 -15.48 8.63
N GLN A 19 3.73 -15.45 9.32
CA GLN A 19 3.92 -16.23 10.55
C GLN A 19 3.06 -15.69 11.70
N THR A 20 2.63 -14.44 11.58
CA THR A 20 1.68 -13.80 12.49
C THR A 20 0.25 -14.22 12.13
N PRO A 21 -0.56 -14.68 13.10
CA PRO A 21 -1.98 -14.93 12.89
C PRO A 21 -2.68 -13.68 12.35
N ASP A 22 -3.62 -13.84 11.41
CA ASP A 22 -4.30 -12.70 10.76
C ASP A 22 -4.98 -11.74 11.74
N LYS A 23 -5.42 -12.23 12.90
CA LYS A 23 -6.03 -11.43 13.98
C LYS A 23 -5.06 -10.41 14.60
N ASP A 24 -3.75 -10.69 14.52
CA ASP A 24 -2.67 -9.87 15.08
C ASP A 24 -2.04 -8.99 13.99
N VAL A 25 -2.49 -9.13 12.74
CA VAL A 25 -2.09 -8.27 11.62
C VAL A 25 -3.05 -7.08 11.58
N THR A 26 -2.62 -5.96 12.13
CA THR A 26 -3.30 -4.68 11.95
C THR A 26 -3.14 -4.25 10.50
N ARG A 27 -4.18 -4.49 9.69
CA ARG A 27 -4.28 -3.85 8.39
C ARG A 27 -4.83 -2.46 8.65
N ASP A 28 -3.96 -1.46 8.66
CA ASP A 28 -4.31 -0.03 8.84
C ASP A 28 -5.16 0.53 7.69
N GLY A 29 -5.70 -0.33 6.82
CA GLY A 29 -6.48 -0.04 5.62
C GLY A 29 -7.88 0.48 5.91
N MET A 30 -7.98 1.50 6.77
CA MET A 30 -9.03 2.47 6.58
C MET A 30 -8.51 3.45 5.53
N ASP A 31 -8.87 3.20 4.27
CA ASP A 31 -8.82 4.22 3.23
C ASP A 31 -9.90 5.26 3.59
N VAL A 32 -9.59 6.14 4.54
CA VAL A 32 -10.48 7.25 4.92
C VAL A 32 -10.29 8.32 3.87
N GLU A 33 -11.30 8.52 3.03
CA GLU A 33 -11.29 9.61 2.06
C GLU A 33 -11.29 10.97 2.78
N TYR A 34 -10.56 11.93 2.20
CA TYR A 34 -10.56 13.31 2.68
C TYR A 34 -11.99 13.86 2.68
N ALA A 35 -12.44 14.35 3.83
CA ALA A 35 -13.71 15.05 3.99
C ALA A 35 -13.45 16.50 4.42
N GLU A 36 -13.86 17.46 3.58
CA GLU A 36 -13.56 18.89 3.79
C GLU A 36 -14.16 19.45 5.09
N GLU A 37 -15.28 18.89 5.53
CA GLU A 37 -15.97 19.28 6.78
C GLU A 37 -15.21 18.88 8.05
N PHE A 38 -14.30 17.90 7.94
CA PHE A 38 -13.48 17.41 9.05
C PHE A 38 -12.01 17.82 8.95
N ALA A 39 -11.65 18.56 7.89
CA ALA A 39 -10.29 19.01 7.68
C ALA A 39 -9.89 20.03 8.76
N ASP A 40 -8.78 19.76 9.44
CA ASP A 40 -8.22 20.70 10.40
C ASP A 40 -7.40 21.80 9.68
N PRO A 41 -6.93 22.83 10.40
CA PRO A 41 -6.08 23.87 9.79
C PRO A 41 -4.79 23.32 9.16
N ASN A 42 -4.22 22.25 9.72
CA ASN A 42 -2.99 21.65 9.22
C ASN A 42 -3.23 20.94 7.87
N ASP A 43 -4.38 20.28 7.72
CA ASP A 43 -4.80 19.62 6.49
C ASP A 43 -4.94 20.64 5.35
N GLN A 44 -5.52 21.80 5.65
CA GLN A 44 -5.64 22.90 4.70
C GLN A 44 -4.27 23.46 4.28
N GLU A 45 -3.37 23.69 5.25
CA GLU A 45 -2.00 24.14 4.96
C GLU A 45 -1.21 23.12 4.14
N ALA A 46 -1.35 21.83 4.44
CA ALA A 46 -0.71 20.76 3.70
C ALA A 46 -1.19 20.74 2.23
N LYS A 47 -2.50 20.87 2.01
CA LYS A 47 -3.10 20.97 0.66
C LYS A 47 -2.57 22.19 -0.10
N GLN A 48 -2.50 23.34 0.54
CA GLN A 48 -1.95 24.56 -0.06
C GLN A 48 -0.47 24.38 -0.45
N ARG A 49 0.34 23.85 0.46
CA ARG A 49 1.77 23.58 0.23
C ARG A 49 2.00 22.60 -0.93
N ALA A 50 1.18 21.55 -1.02
CA ALA A 50 1.24 20.58 -2.11
C ALA A 50 0.88 21.22 -3.46
N ASN A 51 -0.14 22.07 -3.50
CA ASN A 51 -0.53 22.81 -4.70
C ASN A 51 0.59 23.75 -5.17
N GLU A 52 1.23 24.48 -4.24
CA GLU A 52 2.37 25.33 -4.57
C GLU A 52 3.56 24.54 -5.10
N ALA A 53 3.91 23.42 -4.48
CA ALA A 53 4.98 22.55 -4.95
C ALA A 53 4.70 22.04 -6.37
N THR A 54 3.45 21.66 -6.63
CA THR A 54 3.01 21.20 -7.96
C THR A 54 3.15 22.30 -9.00
N LYS A 55 2.80 23.55 -8.67
CA LYS A 55 3.02 24.71 -9.56
C LYS A 55 4.49 24.93 -9.87
N ARG A 56 5.35 24.90 -8.84
CA ARG A 56 6.82 25.01 -9.01
C ARG A 56 7.37 23.93 -9.94
N VAL A 57 6.88 22.69 -9.82
CA VAL A 57 7.33 21.56 -10.65
C VAL A 57 6.78 21.64 -12.08
N LYS A 58 5.52 22.06 -12.26
CA LYS A 58 4.91 22.19 -13.59
C LYS A 58 5.40 23.41 -14.37
N GLY A 59 6.02 24.39 -13.72
CA GLY A 59 6.62 25.54 -14.39
C GLY A 59 5.60 26.52 -14.96
N GLU A 60 4.45 26.69 -14.28
CA GLU A 60 3.53 27.81 -14.51
C GLU A 60 3.97 29.06 -13.74
#